data_AF-A0A952CGQ4-F1
#
_entry.id   AF-A0A952CGQ4-F1
#
_cell.length_a   1.000
_cell.length_b   1.000
_cell.length_c   1.000
_cell.angle_alpha   90.00
_cell.angle_beta   90.00
_cell.angle_gamma   90.00
#
_symmetry.space_group_name_H-M   'P 1'
#
loop_
_entity.id
_entity.type
_entity.pdbx_description
1 polymer ?
#
loop_
_entity_poly.entity_id
_entity_poly.type
_entity_poly.pdbx_seq_one_letter_code
_entity_poly.pdbx_strand_id
1 'polypeptide(L)'
;MKHSNPSFVDDFQWAVIRLATLQAKQGEAGRLLFATVTLLSPERPPPAKTTGVERRKFGRSGMTVFFRRTVLSAPAAIAWYRALGGNDSKTPTPSRPEDVETDYDGLALSAPDLVDHPAWPSLGLPFGESLLVETFSRKSNPAPFIGSVPARVHRRFGCDEGFETLLADDGVLAFLARRLHIDLKDYSEYLGSAVLAVPDPVIRQIDNFMLPADDARGERIFYRFVPRPGKTLDGVKITMFDEQAQLLSNFETLEIPADGILEVEKGACDGAYGYVVTHPVHGVLLYHPPAGFVRQMNLRMGVVTQTRRVRVPRNESPSSGHVEYRVHRTQEGLDSVIGDAPITPSMNVRVGIAARNREKKADAARYDQRWFGDKSRDEAMAFIRARVGRARNRIMVADPYFGVLQVPQYLLAIATDKVKIIVLTSRLAFEGGHFPEEGENAPSMTLDEKLKRFGQEVDQVRTSGNPEFEVLVLPRKSPVLHDRFLVVDEQVWFLGNSLNALGERASMIVKLPDPDEVVRELEKMLKQAISFDTYRQQRSCVAKNAEK
;
A
#
# COMPACT_ATOMS: atom_id res chain seq x y z
N MET A 1 14.82 20.04 -36.91
CA MET A 1 14.48 21.26 -36.15
C MET A 1 15.30 21.24 -34.87
N LYS A 2 16.08 22.29 -34.55
CA LYS A 2 16.74 22.39 -33.24
C LYS A 2 15.64 22.50 -32.20
N HIS A 3 15.39 21.43 -31.43
CA HIS A 3 14.42 21.48 -30.35
C HIS A 3 14.93 22.48 -29.30
N SER A 4 14.34 23.67 -29.28
CA SER A 4 14.53 24.61 -28.18
C SER A 4 14.12 23.93 -26.89
N ASN A 5 14.93 24.08 -25.83
CA ASN A 5 14.56 23.56 -24.52
C ASN A 5 13.23 24.17 -24.06
N PRO A 6 12.45 23.45 -23.24
CA PRO A 6 11.29 24.04 -22.58
C PRO A 6 11.70 25.27 -21.76
N SER A 7 10.85 26.31 -21.74
CA SER A 7 11.11 27.58 -21.05
C SER A 7 11.38 27.42 -19.55
N PHE A 8 10.82 26.39 -18.91
CA PHE A 8 11.08 26.15 -17.48
C PHE A 8 12.54 25.78 -17.18
N VAL A 9 13.34 25.39 -18.17
CA VAL A 9 14.74 24.97 -17.99
C VAL A 9 15.64 26.18 -17.75
N ASP A 10 15.26 27.36 -18.25
CA ASP A 10 16.11 28.56 -18.25
C ASP A 10 16.41 29.08 -16.84
N ASP A 11 15.59 28.72 -15.85
CA ASP A 11 15.79 29.06 -14.44
C ASP A 11 16.77 28.14 -13.70
N PHE A 12 17.30 27.12 -14.36
CA PHE A 12 18.16 26.12 -13.75
C PHE A 12 19.52 26.08 -14.43
N GLN A 13 20.59 26.14 -13.63
CA GLN A 13 21.95 26.04 -14.14
C GLN A 13 22.42 24.59 -14.25
N TRP A 14 22.11 23.77 -13.24
CA TRP A 14 22.64 22.43 -13.06
C TRP A 14 21.55 21.41 -12.82
N ALA A 15 21.87 20.15 -13.13
CA ALA A 15 21.05 19.00 -12.82
C ALA A 15 21.92 17.83 -12.35
N VAL A 16 21.33 16.98 -11.51
CA VAL A 16 21.95 15.75 -11.02
C VAL A 16 21.22 14.56 -11.63
N ILE A 17 21.97 13.72 -12.31
CA ILE A 17 21.48 12.43 -12.82
C ILE A 17 21.93 11.34 -11.86
N ARG A 18 21.00 10.53 -11.38
CA ARG A 18 21.29 9.25 -10.71
C ARG A 18 20.84 8.15 -11.64
N LEU A 19 21.80 7.36 -12.12
CA LEU A 19 21.52 6.27 -13.05
C LEU A 19 21.85 4.95 -12.37
N ALA A 20 20.90 4.03 -12.39
CA ALA A 20 21.13 2.63 -12.13
C ALA A 20 20.96 1.80 -13.39
N THR A 21 21.87 0.85 -13.59
CA THR A 21 21.84 -0.07 -14.73
C THR A 21 22.02 -1.50 -14.27
N LEU A 22 21.33 -2.44 -14.93
CA LEU A 22 21.49 -3.87 -14.73
C LEU A 22 22.34 -4.47 -15.85
N GLN A 23 23.43 -5.14 -15.50
CA GLN A 23 24.22 -5.94 -16.42
C GLN A 23 23.95 -7.42 -16.14
N ALA A 24 23.39 -8.13 -17.12
CA ALA A 24 23.09 -9.56 -16.99
C ALA A 24 24.35 -10.41 -17.09
N LYS A 25 25.26 -10.11 -18.02
CA LYS A 25 26.58 -10.75 -18.15
C LYS A 25 27.71 -9.74 -18.28
N GLN A 26 28.87 -10.10 -17.75
CA GLN A 26 30.06 -9.25 -17.82
C GLN A 26 30.42 -8.93 -19.28
N GLY A 27 30.55 -7.63 -19.59
CA GLY A 27 30.91 -7.14 -20.91
C GLY A 27 29.73 -6.77 -21.81
N GLU A 28 28.49 -7.11 -21.43
CA GLU A 28 27.30 -6.61 -22.11
C GLU A 28 27.01 -5.15 -21.71
N ALA A 29 26.35 -4.41 -22.61
CA ALA A 29 25.86 -3.07 -22.28
C ALA A 29 24.90 -3.12 -21.09
N GLY A 30 24.98 -2.16 -20.18
CA GLY A 30 24.04 -2.06 -19.08
C GLY A 30 22.63 -1.80 -19.61
N ARG A 31 21.64 -2.54 -19.11
CA ARG A 31 20.22 -2.24 -19.30
C ARG A 31 19.80 -1.13 -18.35
N LEU A 32 19.04 -0.15 -18.82
CA LEU A 32 18.42 0.86 -17.96
C LEU A 32 17.55 0.16 -16.91
N LEU A 33 17.89 0.37 -15.63
CA LEU A 33 17.08 -0.11 -14.51
C LEU A 33 16.18 1.01 -14.03
N PHE A 34 16.76 2.15 -13.67
CA PHE A 34 16.02 3.36 -13.31
C PHE A 34 16.94 4.57 -13.36
N ALA A 35 16.42 5.73 -13.76
CA ALA A 35 17.14 6.99 -13.71
C ALA A 35 16.31 8.14 -13.13
N THR A 36 16.94 8.97 -12.31
CA THR A 36 16.36 10.26 -11.89
C THR A 36 17.21 11.40 -12.41
N VAL A 37 16.58 12.40 -13.03
CA VAL A 37 17.17 13.68 -13.40
C VAL A 37 16.55 14.72 -12.48
N THR A 38 17.33 15.37 -11.64
CA THR A 38 16.83 16.40 -10.72
C THR A 38 17.47 17.73 -11.06
N LEU A 39 16.68 18.71 -11.50
CA LEU A 39 17.18 20.08 -11.65
C LEU A 39 17.47 20.68 -10.27
N LEU A 40 18.54 21.46 -10.16
CA LEU A 40 18.94 22.07 -8.90
C LEU A 40 18.41 23.50 -8.82
N SER A 41 17.68 23.82 -7.75
CA SER A 41 17.24 25.18 -7.48
C SER A 41 18.43 26.17 -7.52
N PRO A 42 18.22 27.43 -7.94
CA PRO A 42 19.31 28.40 -8.17
C PRO A 42 20.29 28.56 -6.99
N GLU A 43 19.80 28.42 -5.76
CA GLU A 43 20.58 28.54 -4.52
C GLU A 43 21.39 27.29 -4.16
N ARG A 44 21.15 26.16 -4.84
CA ARG A 44 21.75 24.88 -4.49
C ARG A 44 22.99 24.62 -5.34
N PRO A 45 24.19 24.58 -4.73
CA PRO A 45 25.39 24.26 -5.47
C PRO A 45 25.35 22.81 -6.00
N PRO A 46 26.00 22.52 -7.14
CA PRO A 46 26.14 21.16 -7.62
C PRO A 46 26.90 20.31 -6.58
N PRO A 47 26.52 19.04 -6.39
CA PRO A 47 27.20 18.16 -5.45
C PRO A 47 28.64 17.88 -5.90
N ALA A 48 29.47 17.43 -4.96
CA ALA A 48 30.83 16.99 -5.27
C ALA A 48 30.86 15.86 -6.31
N LYS A 49 31.95 15.82 -7.08
CA LYS A 49 32.27 14.78 -8.06
C LYS A 49 32.10 13.39 -7.44
N THR A 50 31.47 12.50 -8.18
CA THR A 50 31.45 11.06 -7.86
C THR A 50 32.60 10.40 -8.59
N THR A 51 33.46 9.66 -7.89
CA THR A 51 34.55 8.89 -8.52
C THR A 51 34.14 7.44 -8.70
N GLY A 52 34.36 6.92 -9.91
CA GLY A 52 34.03 5.54 -10.26
C GLY A 52 32.52 5.21 -10.22
N VAL A 53 32.22 3.92 -10.13
CA VAL A 53 30.86 3.38 -10.05
C VAL A 53 30.69 2.52 -8.82
N GLU A 54 29.55 2.66 -8.16
CA GLU A 54 29.15 1.72 -7.12
C GLU A 54 28.48 0.52 -7.76
N ARG A 55 28.78 -0.70 -7.28
CA ARG A 55 28.22 -1.92 -7.87
C ARG A 55 27.87 -2.96 -6.82
N ARG A 56 26.84 -3.75 -7.12
CA ARG A 56 26.43 -4.89 -6.30
C ARG A 56 26.11 -6.10 -7.19
N LYS A 57 26.76 -7.22 -6.91
CA LYS A 57 26.49 -8.50 -7.55
C LYS A 57 25.35 -9.22 -6.84
N PHE A 58 24.55 -9.97 -7.60
CA PHE A 58 23.43 -10.74 -7.09
C PHE A 58 23.02 -11.87 -8.03
N GLY A 59 22.17 -12.76 -7.54
CA GLY A 59 21.73 -13.95 -8.29
C GLY A 59 22.84 -14.98 -8.50
N ARG A 60 22.43 -16.21 -8.85
CA ARG A 60 23.38 -17.31 -9.13
C ARG A 60 24.15 -17.12 -10.44
N SER A 61 23.60 -16.32 -11.35
CA SER A 61 24.20 -15.98 -12.65
C SER A 61 25.24 -14.86 -12.59
N GLY A 62 25.44 -14.22 -11.43
CA GLY A 62 26.43 -13.16 -11.26
C GLY A 62 26.02 -11.82 -11.89
N MET A 63 24.71 -11.55 -11.98
CA MET A 63 24.19 -10.26 -12.43
C MET A 63 24.75 -9.13 -11.56
N THR A 64 24.95 -7.95 -12.16
CA THR A 64 25.52 -6.80 -11.46
C THR A 64 24.66 -5.56 -11.69
N VAL A 65 24.26 -4.92 -10.60
CA VAL A 65 23.70 -3.56 -10.65
C VAL A 65 24.83 -2.56 -10.48
N PHE A 66 24.85 -1.54 -11.32
CA PHE A 66 25.73 -0.38 -11.21
C PHE A 66 24.93 0.86 -10.86
N PHE A 67 25.55 1.77 -10.12
CA PHE A 67 25.02 3.07 -9.79
C PHE A 67 26.10 4.15 -9.99
N ARG A 68 25.72 5.27 -10.60
CA ARG A 68 26.54 6.47 -10.69
C ARG A 68 25.68 7.72 -10.58
N ARG A 69 26.24 8.74 -9.94
CA ARG A 69 25.67 10.10 -9.88
C ARG A 69 26.54 11.03 -10.72
N THR A 70 25.92 11.68 -11.70
CA THR A 70 26.58 12.55 -12.68
C THR A 70 25.97 13.95 -12.66
N VAL A 71 26.80 14.99 -12.75
CA VAL A 71 26.35 16.39 -12.75
C VAL A 71 26.47 16.98 -14.15
N LEU A 72 25.37 17.49 -14.69
CA LEU A 72 25.29 18.12 -16.00
C LEU A 72 24.73 19.54 -15.87
N SER A 73 24.96 20.39 -16.86
CA SER A 73 24.16 21.60 -17.02
C SER A 73 22.70 21.22 -17.24
N ALA A 74 21.76 22.06 -16.80
CA ALA A 74 20.33 21.73 -16.97
C ALA A 74 19.94 21.47 -18.44
N PRO A 75 20.40 22.27 -19.44
CA PRO A 75 20.20 21.96 -20.85
C PRO A 75 20.73 20.58 -21.28
N ALA A 76 21.95 20.23 -20.87
CA ALA A 76 22.57 18.96 -21.25
C ALA A 76 21.86 17.76 -20.60
N ALA A 77 21.40 17.92 -19.35
CA ALA A 77 20.64 16.88 -18.66
C ALA A 77 19.27 16.62 -19.29
N ILE A 78 18.57 17.68 -19.73
CA ILE A 78 17.32 17.55 -20.47
C ILE A 78 17.57 16.89 -21.83
N ALA A 79 18.61 17.28 -22.54
CA ALA A 79 18.99 16.64 -23.81
C ALA A 79 19.28 15.14 -23.63
N TRP A 80 20.05 14.77 -22.61
CA TRP A 80 20.30 13.37 -22.26
C TRP A 80 19.01 12.63 -21.91
N TYR A 81 18.17 13.21 -21.05
CA TYR A 81 16.89 12.64 -20.63
C TYR A 81 15.98 12.35 -21.83
N ARG A 82 15.97 13.22 -22.84
CA ARG A 82 15.17 13.05 -24.07
C ARG A 82 15.80 12.08 -25.07
N ALA A 83 17.12 11.92 -25.08
CA ALA A 83 17.82 10.98 -25.95
C ALA A 83 17.65 9.51 -25.52
N LEU A 84 17.28 9.25 -24.26
CA LEU A 84 16.99 7.89 -23.78
C LEU A 84 15.85 7.22 -24.57
N GLY A 85 16.01 5.92 -24.80
CA GLY A 85 15.05 5.08 -25.55
C GLY A 85 15.27 5.13 -27.06
N GLY A 86 16.34 5.80 -27.54
CA GLY A 86 16.79 5.71 -28.93
C GLY A 86 17.91 4.70 -29.13
N ASN A 87 18.22 4.38 -30.39
CA ASN A 87 19.26 3.43 -30.81
C ASN A 87 20.70 3.75 -30.34
N ASP A 88 20.95 4.97 -29.85
CA ASP A 88 22.27 5.46 -29.38
C ASP A 88 22.20 5.95 -27.93
N SER A 89 21.37 5.33 -27.10
CA SER A 89 21.27 5.64 -25.68
C SER A 89 22.63 5.42 -24.98
N LYS A 90 23.08 6.41 -24.20
CA LYS A 90 24.39 6.40 -23.53
C LYS A 90 24.29 6.74 -22.04
N THR A 91 25.28 6.32 -21.25
CA THR A 91 25.46 6.83 -19.88
C THR A 91 25.76 8.34 -19.93
N PRO A 92 25.30 9.12 -18.94
CA PRO A 92 25.44 10.57 -18.95
C PRO A 92 26.92 10.97 -18.84
N THR A 93 27.34 11.96 -19.63
CA THR A 93 28.68 12.56 -19.53
C THR A 93 28.62 13.86 -18.72
N PRO A 94 29.44 14.03 -17.67
CA PRO A 94 29.50 15.28 -16.92
C PRO A 94 29.72 16.49 -17.82
N SER A 95 29.07 17.62 -17.50
CA SER A 95 29.27 18.85 -18.29
C SER A 95 30.59 19.57 -17.95
N ARG A 96 31.22 19.22 -16.83
CA ARG A 96 32.54 19.70 -16.44
C ARG A 96 33.61 18.72 -16.94
N PRO A 97 34.54 19.13 -17.81
CA PRO A 97 35.56 18.24 -18.36
C PRO A 97 36.39 17.51 -17.30
N GLU A 98 36.69 18.17 -16.19
CA GLU A 98 37.44 17.61 -15.05
C GLU A 98 36.69 16.49 -14.30
N ASP A 99 35.36 16.42 -14.46
CA ASP A 99 34.52 15.41 -13.85
C ASP A 99 34.38 14.14 -14.71
N VAL A 100 34.77 14.19 -15.98
CA VAL A 100 34.60 13.09 -16.95
C VAL A 100 35.55 11.93 -16.63
N GLU A 101 35.01 10.72 -16.59
CA GLU A 101 35.76 9.46 -16.50
C GLU A 101 35.37 8.55 -17.67
N THR A 102 36.27 8.41 -18.65
CA THR A 102 36.03 7.71 -19.92
C THR A 102 35.66 6.22 -19.75
N ASP A 103 36.03 5.62 -18.63
CA ASP A 103 35.73 4.23 -18.32
C ASP A 103 34.26 4.01 -17.92
N TYR A 104 33.50 5.08 -17.65
CA TYR A 104 32.14 5.00 -17.10
C TYR A 104 31.13 5.94 -17.79
N ASP A 105 31.61 7.05 -18.37
CA ASP A 105 30.77 8.09 -18.96
C ASP A 105 30.68 7.95 -20.49
N GLY A 106 29.50 8.21 -21.08
CA GLY A 106 29.28 8.12 -22.53
C GLY A 106 29.25 6.69 -23.09
N LEU A 107 29.15 5.66 -22.24
CA LEU A 107 29.09 4.26 -22.64
C LEU A 107 27.72 3.89 -23.20
N ALA A 108 27.66 2.91 -24.10
CA ALA A 108 26.40 2.40 -24.63
C ALA A 108 25.49 1.85 -23.52
N LEU A 109 24.22 2.24 -23.58
CA LEU A 109 23.17 1.88 -22.62
C LEU A 109 22.00 1.26 -23.39
N SER A 110 21.53 0.09 -22.98
CA SER A 110 20.32 -0.51 -23.52
C SER A 110 19.11 0.05 -22.77
N ALA A 111 18.33 0.92 -23.40
CA ALA A 111 17.06 1.43 -22.86
C ALA A 111 15.90 0.94 -23.74
N PRO A 112 14.77 0.50 -23.15
CA PRO A 112 13.57 0.19 -23.93
C PRO A 112 12.99 1.47 -24.57
N ASP A 113 12.03 1.31 -25.46
CA ASP A 113 11.20 2.43 -25.89
C ASP A 113 10.49 3.04 -24.67
N LEU A 114 10.58 4.36 -24.53
CA LEU A 114 10.09 5.09 -23.37
C LEU A 114 8.85 5.92 -23.72
N VAL A 115 7.78 5.73 -22.95
CA VAL A 115 6.50 6.44 -23.11
C VAL A 115 6.41 7.60 -22.11
N ASP A 116 6.13 8.80 -22.61
CA ASP A 116 6.01 10.02 -21.78
C ASP A 116 4.69 10.03 -20.98
N HIS A 117 4.79 10.34 -19.69
CA HIS A 117 3.63 10.58 -18.84
C HIS A 117 3.94 11.63 -17.72
N PRO A 118 3.34 12.83 -17.76
CA PRO A 118 2.41 13.34 -18.78
C PRO A 118 3.10 13.60 -20.13
N ALA A 119 2.34 14.02 -21.15
CA ALA A 119 2.90 14.35 -22.46
C ALA A 119 3.94 15.48 -22.38
N TRP A 120 5.11 15.28 -22.99
CA TRP A 120 6.19 16.27 -23.02
C TRP A 120 5.76 17.55 -23.76
N PRO A 121 6.14 18.77 -23.29
CA PRO A 121 7.02 19.08 -22.16
C PRO A 121 6.28 19.36 -20.84
N SER A 122 5.03 18.90 -20.69
CA SER A 122 4.25 19.16 -19.48
C SER A 122 4.88 18.50 -18.26
N LEU A 123 4.76 19.16 -17.10
CA LEU A 123 5.18 18.62 -15.80
C LEU A 123 3.93 18.48 -14.92
N GLY A 124 3.84 17.41 -14.16
CA GLY A 124 2.77 17.19 -13.17
C GLY A 124 3.27 17.40 -11.76
N LEU A 125 2.53 18.10 -10.91
CA LEU A 125 2.84 18.12 -9.48
C LEU A 125 2.30 16.81 -8.85
N PRO A 126 3.12 16.02 -8.13
CA PRO A 126 2.64 14.89 -7.35
C PRO A 126 1.59 15.35 -6.34
N PHE A 127 0.39 14.78 -6.41
CA PHE A 127 -0.65 14.96 -5.41
C PHE A 127 -0.63 13.76 -4.46
N GLY A 128 -0.13 13.95 -3.24
CA GLY A 128 -0.18 12.97 -2.16
C GLY A 128 -1.30 13.29 -1.17
N GLU A 129 -1.63 12.34 -0.30
CA GLU A 129 -2.45 12.64 0.88
C GLU A 129 -1.70 13.65 1.78
N SER A 130 -2.42 14.46 2.58
CA SER A 130 -1.89 15.56 3.40
C SER A 130 -0.54 15.29 4.09
N LEU A 131 0.29 16.33 4.27
CA LEU A 131 1.60 16.30 4.97
C LEU A 131 1.57 15.54 6.32
N LEU A 132 0.46 15.59 7.05
CA LEU A 132 0.29 14.84 8.31
C LEU A 132 0.11 13.33 8.07
N VAL A 133 -0.52 12.95 6.96
CA VAL A 133 -0.73 11.56 6.52
C VAL A 133 0.55 10.99 5.88
N GLU A 134 1.33 11.78 5.15
CA GLU A 134 2.64 11.36 4.60
C GLU A 134 3.60 10.86 5.68
N THR A 135 3.54 11.41 6.91
CA THR A 135 4.35 10.94 8.04
C THR A 135 4.03 9.51 8.49
N PHE A 136 2.79 9.05 8.28
CA PHE A 136 2.30 7.75 8.76
C PHE A 136 1.92 6.76 7.65
N SER A 137 1.71 7.23 6.42
CA SER A 137 1.26 6.45 5.28
C SER A 137 2.16 6.71 4.07
N ARG A 138 3.33 6.03 4.04
CA ARG A 138 4.31 6.14 2.94
C ARG A 138 3.84 5.55 1.60
N LYS A 139 2.69 4.85 1.56
CA LYS A 139 2.38 3.88 0.50
C LYS A 139 1.62 4.45 -0.72
N SER A 140 1.33 5.75 -0.77
CA SER A 140 0.60 6.37 -1.90
C SER A 140 1.34 7.54 -2.57
N ASN A 141 2.63 7.76 -2.28
CA ASN A 141 3.37 8.85 -2.92
C ASN A 141 3.68 8.47 -4.39
N PRO A 142 3.13 9.17 -5.41
CA PRO A 142 3.34 8.80 -6.81
C PRO A 142 4.73 9.19 -7.33
N ALA A 143 5.54 9.92 -6.55
CA ALA A 143 6.89 10.34 -6.90
C ALA A 143 7.85 10.18 -5.71
N PRO A 144 8.12 8.95 -5.23
CA PRO A 144 8.89 8.70 -4.00
C PRO A 144 10.34 9.24 -4.06
N PHE A 145 10.87 9.46 -5.26
CA PHE A 145 12.25 9.87 -5.53
C PHE A 145 12.54 11.37 -5.34
N ILE A 146 11.53 12.24 -5.16
CA ILE A 146 11.73 13.70 -5.04
C ILE A 146 12.28 14.13 -3.67
N GLY A 147 12.17 13.25 -2.65
CA GLY A 147 12.58 13.54 -1.29
C GLY A 147 11.67 14.59 -0.63
N SER A 148 12.26 15.50 0.14
CA SER A 148 11.52 16.49 0.96
C SER A 148 11.29 17.84 0.26
N VAL A 149 11.72 17.99 -1.00
CA VAL A 149 11.57 19.24 -1.74
C VAL A 149 10.43 19.05 -2.74
N PRO A 150 9.33 19.82 -2.64
CA PRO A 150 8.27 19.79 -3.62
C PRO A 150 8.84 20.02 -5.02
N ALA A 151 8.52 19.10 -5.93
CA ALA A 151 8.99 19.15 -7.30
C ALA A 151 7.90 18.67 -8.23
N ARG A 152 7.76 19.37 -9.35
CA ARG A 152 6.96 18.87 -10.47
C ARG A 152 7.75 17.77 -11.17
N VAL A 153 7.06 16.76 -11.67
CA VAL A 153 7.67 15.59 -12.26
C VAL A 153 7.19 15.36 -13.68
N HIS A 154 8.09 14.82 -14.49
CA HIS A 154 7.74 14.19 -15.76
C HIS A 154 8.37 12.81 -15.78
N ARG A 155 7.65 11.82 -16.29
CA ARG A 155 8.05 10.42 -16.22
C ARG A 155 8.10 9.83 -17.62
N ARG A 156 9.02 8.90 -17.82
CA ARG A 156 9.21 8.15 -19.05
C ARG A 156 9.23 6.68 -18.67
N PHE A 157 8.11 6.00 -18.90
CA PHE A 157 7.93 4.62 -18.52
C PHE A 157 8.47 3.68 -19.60
N GLY A 158 9.24 2.69 -19.17
CA GLY A 158 9.77 1.63 -20.01
C GLY A 158 9.08 0.29 -19.77
N CYS A 159 9.81 -0.79 -20.01
CA CYS A 159 9.36 -2.17 -19.78
C CYS A 159 9.92 -2.71 -18.46
N ASP A 160 9.04 -3.28 -17.64
CA ASP A 160 9.29 -3.86 -16.31
C ASP A 160 9.61 -5.38 -16.32
N GLU A 161 9.63 -6.01 -17.50
CA GLU A 161 9.94 -7.43 -17.66
C GLU A 161 11.43 -7.75 -17.45
N GLY A 162 11.75 -8.92 -16.90
CA GLY A 162 13.12 -9.41 -16.77
C GLY A 162 13.88 -8.88 -15.54
N PHE A 163 13.16 -8.33 -14.55
CA PHE A 163 13.69 -7.87 -13.27
C PHE A 163 13.30 -8.76 -12.09
N GLU A 164 12.70 -9.93 -12.32
CA GLU A 164 12.14 -10.82 -11.27
C GLU A 164 13.22 -11.29 -10.29
N THR A 165 14.40 -11.62 -10.82
CA THR A 165 15.55 -12.03 -9.98
C THR A 165 16.05 -10.88 -9.10
N LEU A 166 15.91 -9.64 -9.57
CA LEU A 166 16.29 -8.45 -8.80
C LEU A 166 15.27 -8.15 -7.71
N LEU A 167 13.97 -8.25 -8.03
CA LEU A 167 12.87 -8.04 -7.08
C LEU A 167 12.84 -9.09 -5.96
N ALA A 168 13.45 -10.26 -6.19
CA ALA A 168 13.60 -11.31 -5.18
C ALA A 168 14.81 -11.10 -4.23
N ASP A 169 15.71 -10.14 -4.50
CA ASP A 169 16.92 -9.90 -3.70
C ASP A 169 16.80 -8.60 -2.86
N ASP A 170 16.37 -8.75 -1.61
CA ASP A 170 16.21 -7.63 -0.67
C ASP A 170 17.52 -6.84 -0.44
N GLY A 171 18.67 -7.48 -0.61
CA GLY A 171 19.97 -6.84 -0.48
C GLY A 171 20.23 -5.83 -1.61
N VAL A 172 19.96 -6.21 -2.85
CA VAL A 172 20.06 -5.32 -4.02
C VAL A 172 19.03 -4.20 -3.95
N LEU A 173 17.80 -4.52 -3.56
CA LEU A 173 16.75 -3.53 -3.38
C LEU A 173 17.15 -2.48 -2.32
N ALA A 174 17.69 -2.91 -1.18
CA ALA A 174 18.21 -1.97 -0.16
C ALA A 174 19.42 -1.14 -0.67
N PHE A 175 20.26 -1.71 -1.54
CA PHE A 175 21.35 -0.97 -2.18
C PHE A 175 20.82 0.13 -3.11
N LEU A 176 19.80 -0.19 -3.92
CA LEU A 176 19.15 0.73 -4.85
C LEU A 176 18.35 1.81 -4.11
N ALA A 177 17.54 1.44 -3.13
CA ALA A 177 16.67 2.36 -2.41
C ALA A 177 17.43 3.50 -1.71
N ARG A 178 18.59 3.18 -1.11
CA ARG A 178 19.45 4.19 -0.48
C ARG A 178 20.01 5.23 -1.47
N ARG A 179 20.20 4.84 -2.73
CA ARG A 179 20.90 5.63 -3.76
C ARG A 179 19.94 6.37 -4.69
N LEU A 180 18.85 5.71 -5.07
CA LEU A 180 17.80 6.23 -5.95
C LEU A 180 16.65 6.90 -5.19
N HIS A 181 16.57 6.70 -3.87
CA HIS A 181 15.50 7.21 -3.02
C HIS A 181 14.11 6.66 -3.39
N ILE A 182 14.04 5.41 -3.84
CA ILE A 182 12.80 4.71 -4.20
C ILE A 182 12.93 3.22 -3.86
N ASP A 183 11.88 2.62 -3.29
CA ASP A 183 11.80 1.17 -3.13
C ASP A 183 11.17 0.55 -4.38
N LEU A 184 11.98 -0.01 -5.27
CA LEU A 184 11.50 -0.58 -6.53
C LEU A 184 10.69 -1.87 -6.35
N LYS A 185 10.62 -2.42 -5.12
CA LYS A 185 9.70 -3.51 -4.79
C LYS A 185 8.27 -3.01 -4.68
N ASP A 186 8.09 -1.88 -4.00
CA ASP A 186 6.79 -1.24 -3.82
C ASP A 186 6.38 -0.41 -5.05
N TYR A 187 7.37 -0.01 -5.86
CA TYR A 187 7.22 0.86 -7.03
C TYR A 187 7.76 0.21 -8.31
N SER A 188 7.35 -1.03 -8.57
CA SER A 188 7.84 -1.84 -9.70
C SER A 188 7.54 -1.23 -11.08
N GLU A 189 6.51 -0.38 -11.18
CA GLU A 189 6.15 0.33 -12.42
C GLU A 189 7.25 1.30 -12.90
N TYR A 190 8.21 1.65 -12.04
CA TYR A 190 9.36 2.49 -12.41
C TYR A 190 10.57 1.71 -12.94
N LEU A 191 10.49 0.38 -13.00
CA LEU A 191 11.54 -0.42 -13.63
C LEU A 191 11.65 -0.08 -15.12
N GLY A 192 12.88 -0.04 -15.63
CA GLY A 192 13.18 0.35 -17.01
C GLY A 192 12.89 1.82 -17.33
N SER A 193 12.59 2.65 -16.33
CA SER A 193 12.05 4.00 -16.53
C SER A 193 13.05 5.11 -16.21
N ALA A 194 12.75 6.32 -16.67
CA ALA A 194 13.49 7.52 -16.31
C ALA A 194 12.53 8.63 -15.87
N VAL A 195 12.92 9.43 -14.89
CA VAL A 195 12.09 10.52 -14.37
C VAL A 195 12.86 11.81 -14.30
N LEU A 196 12.16 12.91 -14.52
CA LEU A 196 12.63 14.28 -14.35
C LEU A 196 11.90 14.91 -13.16
N ALA A 197 12.65 15.46 -12.21
CA ALA A 197 12.15 16.24 -11.09
C ALA A 197 12.61 17.70 -11.22
N VAL A 198 11.64 18.61 -11.22
CA VAL A 198 11.82 20.05 -11.43
C VAL A 198 11.29 20.78 -10.19
N PRO A 199 12.17 21.26 -9.29
CA PRO A 199 11.74 21.99 -8.11
C PRO A 199 11.10 23.33 -8.48
N ASP A 200 10.51 24.02 -7.51
CA ASP A 200 10.01 25.38 -7.69
C ASP A 200 11.19 26.36 -7.91
N PRO A 201 11.26 27.08 -9.05
CA PRO A 201 12.31 28.06 -9.33
C PRO A 201 12.03 29.45 -8.75
N VAL A 202 10.79 29.74 -8.34
CA VAL A 202 10.33 31.07 -7.91
C VAL A 202 10.19 31.16 -6.40
N ILE A 203 9.48 30.22 -5.78
CA ILE A 203 9.12 30.30 -4.36
C ILE A 203 10.05 29.41 -3.54
N ARG A 204 10.57 29.98 -2.45
CA ARG A 204 11.41 29.26 -1.48
C ARG A 204 10.56 28.61 -0.38
N GLN A 205 9.58 29.35 0.11
CA GLN A 205 8.78 28.98 1.27
C GLN A 205 7.41 29.66 1.22
N ILE A 206 6.40 28.95 1.70
CA ILE A 206 5.05 29.48 1.95
C ILE A 206 4.72 29.14 3.40
N ASP A 207 4.47 30.16 4.20
CA ASP A 207 3.92 29.98 5.54
C ASP A 207 2.42 30.24 5.51
N ASN A 208 1.66 29.39 6.18
CA ASN A 208 0.23 29.56 6.38
C ASN A 208 -0.16 29.29 7.83
N PHE A 209 -0.86 30.22 8.46
CA PHE A 209 -1.39 30.02 9.81
C PHE A 209 -2.67 30.81 10.01
N MET A 210 -3.48 30.34 10.96
CA MET A 210 -4.70 31.02 11.37
C MET A 210 -4.36 32.16 12.32
N LEU A 211 -4.90 33.34 12.05
CA LEU A 211 -4.97 34.44 13.00
C LEU A 211 -6.31 34.38 13.74
N PRO A 212 -6.31 34.47 15.08
CA PRO A 212 -7.55 34.51 15.84
C PRO A 212 -8.36 35.76 15.49
N ALA A 213 -9.67 35.70 15.79
CA ALA A 213 -10.53 36.87 15.68
C ALA A 213 -10.04 37.99 16.63
N ASP A 214 -10.24 39.23 16.20
CA ASP A 214 -10.03 40.43 17.01
C ASP A 214 -11.35 41.24 17.09
N ASP A 215 -11.33 42.38 17.80
CA ASP A 215 -12.54 43.19 18.00
C ASP A 215 -13.14 43.75 16.70
N ALA A 216 -12.38 43.76 15.60
CA ALA A 216 -12.79 44.35 14.31
C ALA A 216 -13.04 43.31 13.22
N ARG A 217 -12.36 42.15 13.26
CA ARG A 217 -12.38 41.13 12.21
C ARG A 217 -12.51 39.72 12.78
N GLY A 218 -13.20 38.86 12.05
CA GLY A 218 -13.24 37.42 12.36
C GLY A 218 -11.89 36.73 12.20
N GLU A 219 -11.87 35.41 12.38
CA GLU A 219 -10.67 34.61 12.14
C GLU A 219 -10.23 34.74 10.68
N ARG A 220 -8.91 34.80 10.48
CA ARG A 220 -8.26 35.02 9.18
C ARG A 220 -7.22 33.95 8.92
N ILE A 221 -6.93 33.70 7.65
CA ILE A 221 -5.76 32.91 7.25
C ILE A 221 -4.71 33.88 6.71
N PHE A 222 -3.53 33.83 7.31
CA PHE A 222 -2.36 34.57 6.88
C PHE A 222 -1.48 33.69 6.01
N TYR A 223 -1.07 34.21 4.85
CA TYR A 223 -0.10 33.60 3.96
C TYR A 223 1.11 34.50 3.79
N ARG A 224 2.31 33.91 3.86
CA ARG A 224 3.57 34.58 3.54
C ARG A 224 4.33 33.80 2.48
N PHE A 225 4.54 34.43 1.33
CA PHE A 225 5.29 33.91 0.20
C PHE A 225 6.70 34.50 0.21
N VAL A 226 7.70 33.63 0.32
CA VAL A 226 9.11 34.04 0.29
C VAL A 226 9.70 33.65 -1.07
N PRO A 227 10.01 34.61 -1.96
CA PRO A 227 10.65 34.30 -3.24
C PRO A 227 12.09 33.81 -3.03
N ARG A 228 12.60 33.07 -4.00
CA ARG A 228 14.02 32.69 -4.07
C ARG A 228 14.90 33.92 -4.36
N PRO A 229 16.19 33.89 -3.99
CA PRO A 229 17.10 34.99 -4.29
C PRO A 229 17.10 35.36 -5.78
N GLY A 230 16.89 36.63 -6.09
CA GLY A 230 16.85 37.15 -7.46
C GLY A 230 15.56 36.87 -8.24
N LYS A 231 14.51 36.34 -7.58
CA LYS A 231 13.18 36.13 -8.17
C LYS A 231 12.15 37.09 -7.59
N THR A 232 11.12 37.38 -8.38
CA THR A 232 9.94 38.16 -7.97
C THR A 232 8.71 37.26 -7.89
N LEU A 233 7.64 37.74 -7.27
CA LEU A 233 6.35 37.05 -7.21
C LEU A 233 5.44 37.39 -8.40
N ASP A 234 5.99 38.01 -9.45
CA ASP A 234 5.22 38.48 -10.60
C ASP A 234 4.51 37.31 -11.31
N GLY A 235 3.20 37.47 -11.52
CA GLY A 235 2.37 36.46 -12.17
C GLY A 235 2.12 35.20 -11.34
N VAL A 236 2.57 35.15 -10.08
CA VAL A 236 2.22 34.07 -9.17
C VAL A 236 0.81 34.31 -8.62
N LYS A 237 -0.04 33.28 -8.70
CA LYS A 237 -1.42 33.31 -8.21
C LYS A 237 -1.64 32.21 -7.19
N ILE A 238 -2.47 32.50 -6.20
CA ILE A 238 -3.00 31.51 -5.26
C ILE A 238 -4.48 31.29 -5.51
N THR A 239 -4.88 30.04 -5.73
CA THR A 239 -6.27 29.60 -5.74
C THR A 239 -6.57 28.87 -4.44
N MET A 240 -7.35 29.49 -3.56
CA MET A 240 -7.75 28.91 -2.28
C MET A 240 -9.09 28.21 -2.43
N PHE A 241 -9.25 27.14 -1.67
CA PHE A 241 -10.51 26.42 -1.60
C PHE A 241 -10.77 25.88 -0.21
N ASP A 242 -12.01 26.01 0.23
CA ASP A 242 -12.42 25.68 1.58
C ASP A 242 -13.36 24.48 1.53
N GLU A 243 -13.12 23.52 2.42
CA GLU A 243 -13.98 22.37 2.62
C GLU A 243 -14.62 22.45 4.01
N GLN A 244 -15.95 22.57 4.04
CA GLN A 244 -16.73 22.55 5.27
C GLN A 244 -17.78 21.45 5.16
N ALA A 245 -17.74 20.48 6.08
CA ALA A 245 -18.73 19.40 6.12
C ALA A 245 -18.90 18.66 4.77
N GLN A 246 -17.79 18.40 4.06
CA GLN A 246 -17.76 17.80 2.72
C GLN A 246 -18.37 18.67 1.60
N LEU A 247 -18.51 19.98 1.83
CA LEU A 247 -18.91 20.95 0.82
C LEU A 247 -17.71 21.83 0.46
N LEU A 248 -17.51 22.05 -0.84
CA LEU A 248 -16.61 23.09 -1.35
C LEU A 248 -17.30 24.45 -1.13
N SER A 249 -16.96 25.14 -0.03
CA SER A 249 -17.64 26.36 0.39
C SER A 249 -17.00 27.64 -0.18
N ASN A 250 -15.76 27.56 -0.64
CA ASN A 250 -15.07 28.67 -1.30
C ASN A 250 -14.14 28.15 -2.41
N PHE A 251 -13.98 28.93 -3.49
CA PHE A 251 -13.01 28.69 -4.55
C PHE A 251 -12.63 30.03 -5.19
N GLU A 252 -11.54 30.64 -4.73
CA GLU A 252 -11.16 32.00 -5.08
C GLU A 252 -9.70 32.06 -5.52
N THR A 253 -9.41 32.83 -6.58
CA THR A 253 -8.04 33.06 -7.06
C THR A 253 -7.63 34.51 -6.85
N LEU A 254 -6.51 34.70 -6.16
CA LEU A 254 -5.92 36.01 -5.87
C LEU A 254 -4.51 36.11 -6.45
N GLU A 255 -4.17 37.31 -6.90
CA GLU A 255 -2.78 37.66 -7.22
C GLU A 255 -1.99 37.83 -5.91
N ILE A 256 -0.73 37.43 -5.90
CA ILE A 256 0.12 37.59 -4.72
C ILE A 256 0.76 38.98 -4.74
N PRO A 257 0.60 39.79 -3.69
CA PRO A 257 1.25 41.10 -3.61
C PRO A 257 2.77 41.01 -3.67
N ALA A 258 3.43 42.10 -4.08
CA ALA A 258 4.88 42.14 -4.24
C ALA A 258 5.67 41.93 -2.93
N ASP A 259 5.08 42.27 -1.78
CA ASP A 259 5.64 42.01 -0.45
C ASP A 259 5.43 40.56 0.03
N GLY A 260 4.65 39.77 -0.72
CA GLY A 260 4.38 38.36 -0.46
C GLY A 260 3.41 38.11 0.69
N ILE A 261 2.67 39.12 1.17
CA ILE A 261 1.76 38.99 2.31
C ILE A 261 0.32 38.99 1.82
N LEU A 262 -0.46 38.00 2.26
CA LEU A 262 -1.89 37.92 1.98
C LEU A 262 -2.66 37.53 3.24
N GLU A 263 -3.63 38.36 3.64
CA GLU A 263 -4.59 38.07 4.70
C GLU A 263 -5.97 37.82 4.09
N VAL A 264 -6.58 36.69 4.45
CA VAL A 264 -7.90 36.30 3.92
C VAL A 264 -8.86 36.10 5.07
N GLU A 265 -9.92 36.90 5.09
CA GLU A 265 -10.98 36.80 6.10
C GLU A 265 -11.84 35.56 5.86
N LYS A 266 -12.03 34.76 6.91
CA LYS A 266 -12.85 33.53 6.87
C LYS A 266 -14.03 33.57 7.84
N GLY A 267 -14.04 34.52 8.77
CA GLY A 267 -15.03 34.58 9.85
C GLY A 267 -14.74 33.52 10.91
N ALA A 268 -15.09 32.26 10.63
CA ALA A 268 -14.76 31.12 11.47
C ALA A 268 -13.95 30.07 10.68
N CYS A 269 -12.75 29.78 11.15
CA CYS A 269 -11.82 28.79 10.63
C CYS A 269 -12.13 27.38 11.21
N ASP A 270 -13.33 26.86 10.94
CA ASP A 270 -13.81 25.57 11.48
C ASP A 270 -13.87 24.42 10.45
N GLY A 271 -13.47 24.70 9.21
CA GLY A 271 -13.35 23.74 8.13
C GLY A 271 -11.91 23.28 7.89
N ALA A 272 -11.69 22.75 6.69
CA ALA A 272 -10.38 22.45 6.14
C ALA A 272 -10.08 23.44 4.99
N TYR A 273 -8.84 23.90 4.92
CA TYR A 273 -8.43 24.98 4.02
C TYR A 273 -7.29 24.48 3.14
N GLY A 274 -7.50 24.51 1.83
CA GLY A 274 -6.53 24.10 0.82
C GLY A 274 -6.19 25.25 -0.11
N TYR A 275 -5.06 25.13 -0.80
CA TYR A 275 -4.69 26.11 -1.83
C TYR A 275 -3.79 25.51 -2.91
N VAL A 276 -3.83 26.12 -4.09
CA VAL A 276 -2.97 25.82 -5.23
C VAL A 276 -2.23 27.09 -5.61
N VAL A 277 -0.93 26.99 -5.85
CA VAL A 277 -0.10 28.10 -6.32
C VAL A 277 0.30 27.85 -7.76
N THR A 278 0.11 28.84 -8.63
CA THR A 278 0.35 28.73 -10.07
C THR A 278 1.19 29.88 -10.60
N HIS A 279 1.90 29.63 -11.69
CA HIS A 279 2.67 30.63 -12.42
C HIS A 279 2.59 30.36 -13.93
N PRO A 280 2.45 31.37 -14.80
CA PRO A 280 2.15 31.20 -16.23
C PRO A 280 3.18 30.37 -17.00
N VAL A 281 4.47 30.48 -16.65
CA VAL A 281 5.56 29.71 -17.32
C VAL A 281 5.75 28.33 -16.69
N HIS A 282 5.43 28.19 -15.41
CA HIS A 282 5.83 27.03 -14.61
C HIS A 282 4.67 26.09 -14.28
N GLY A 283 3.43 26.49 -14.59
CA GLY A 283 2.23 25.75 -14.24
C GLY A 283 2.00 25.76 -12.73
N VAL A 284 1.59 24.61 -12.19
CA VAL A 284 1.32 24.44 -10.75
C VAL A 284 2.63 24.31 -9.98
N LEU A 285 2.91 25.27 -9.12
CA LEU A 285 4.12 25.31 -8.27
C LEU A 285 3.94 24.51 -6.98
N LEU A 286 2.77 24.64 -6.35
CA LEU A 286 2.46 23.96 -5.10
C LEU A 286 0.96 23.62 -5.03
N TYR A 287 0.65 22.52 -4.35
CA TYR A 287 -0.68 22.15 -3.92
C TYR A 287 -0.62 21.81 -2.44
N HIS A 288 -1.48 22.44 -1.65
CA HIS A 288 -1.70 22.11 -0.27
C HIS A 288 -3.13 21.57 -0.14
N PRO A 289 -3.32 20.29 0.22
CA PRO A 289 -4.65 19.73 0.39
C PRO A 289 -5.40 20.41 1.54
N PRO A 290 -6.74 20.38 1.54
CA PRO A 290 -7.53 20.91 2.65
C PRO A 290 -7.11 20.27 3.97
N ALA A 291 -6.70 21.11 4.92
CA ALA A 291 -6.42 20.71 6.28
C ALA A 291 -7.00 21.73 7.26
N GLY A 292 -7.45 21.24 8.42
CA GLY A 292 -7.85 22.11 9.53
C GLY A 292 -6.62 22.63 10.30
N PHE A 293 -6.79 23.74 11.01
CA PHE A 293 -5.77 24.26 11.91
C PHE A 293 -5.83 23.58 13.28
N VAL A 294 -4.68 23.29 13.87
CA VAL A 294 -4.58 22.79 15.25
C VAL A 294 -4.91 23.94 16.21
N ARG A 295 -5.97 23.79 16.99
CA ARG A 295 -6.41 24.80 17.98
C ARG A 295 -5.96 24.50 19.40
N GLN A 296 -6.06 23.23 19.81
CA GLN A 296 -5.77 22.78 21.17
C GLN A 296 -5.04 21.43 21.13
N MET A 297 -4.02 21.30 21.96
CA MET A 297 -3.31 20.05 22.22
C MET A 297 -3.47 19.66 23.69
N ASN A 298 -3.89 18.42 23.93
CA ASN A 298 -4.01 17.87 25.28
C ASN A 298 -2.90 16.83 25.49
N LEU A 299 -1.92 17.17 26.32
CA LEU A 299 -0.80 16.31 26.67
C LEU A 299 -1.10 15.61 27.98
N ARG A 300 -1.19 14.27 27.93
CA ARG A 300 -1.25 13.41 29.11
C ARG A 300 0.06 12.66 29.25
N MET A 301 0.81 12.94 30.32
CA MET A 301 2.06 12.24 30.60
C MET A 301 1.86 11.24 31.74
N GLY A 302 2.04 9.95 31.47
CA GLY A 302 2.10 8.92 32.50
C GLY A 302 3.52 8.77 33.04
N VAL A 303 3.70 8.85 34.36
CA VAL A 303 5.02 8.62 34.99
C VAL A 303 5.16 7.13 35.27
N VAL A 304 6.20 6.49 34.75
CA VAL A 304 6.53 5.09 35.09
C VAL A 304 6.96 5.04 36.55
N THR A 305 6.08 4.59 37.42
CA THR A 305 6.34 4.50 38.87
C THR A 305 6.99 3.17 39.25
N GLN A 306 6.76 2.12 38.44
CA GLN A 306 7.30 0.79 38.72
C GLN A 306 7.62 0.04 37.43
N THR A 307 8.76 -0.64 37.40
CA THR A 307 9.08 -1.62 36.35
C THR A 307 9.00 -3.02 36.93
N ARG A 308 8.06 -3.84 36.43
CA ARG A 308 7.90 -5.24 36.82
C ARG A 308 8.49 -6.14 35.73
N ARG A 309 9.37 -7.05 36.10
CA ARG A 309 9.74 -8.18 35.23
C ARG A 309 8.65 -9.24 35.35
N VAL A 310 8.04 -9.58 34.22
CA VAL A 310 7.02 -10.61 34.11
C VAL A 310 7.65 -11.79 33.39
N ARG A 311 7.64 -12.95 34.06
CA ARG A 311 8.09 -14.22 33.50
C ARG A 311 6.87 -15.12 33.36
N VAL A 312 6.57 -15.52 32.13
CA VAL A 312 5.43 -16.39 31.82
C VAL A 312 5.90 -17.59 31.00
N PRO A 313 5.33 -18.79 31.21
CA PRO A 313 5.53 -19.92 30.31
C PRO A 313 5.14 -19.53 28.86
N ARG A 314 5.86 -20.02 27.85
CA ARG A 314 5.56 -19.74 26.43
C ARG A 314 4.22 -20.32 25.98
N ASN A 315 3.84 -21.43 26.57
CA ASN A 315 2.57 -22.09 26.35
C ASN A 315 2.15 -22.83 27.63
N GLU A 316 0.95 -23.38 27.63
CA GLU A 316 0.32 -24.05 28.77
C GLU A 316 0.99 -25.39 29.14
N SER A 317 1.98 -25.85 28.38
CA SER A 317 2.69 -27.09 28.72
C SER A 317 3.54 -26.90 29.99
N PRO A 318 3.51 -27.86 30.94
CA PRO A 318 4.32 -27.81 32.15
C PRO A 318 5.84 -27.72 31.91
N SER A 319 6.30 -28.14 30.73
CA SER A 319 7.72 -28.11 30.34
C SER A 319 8.10 -26.94 29.43
N SER A 320 7.20 -25.97 29.23
CA SER A 320 7.47 -24.90 28.27
C SER A 320 8.55 -23.93 28.77
N GLY A 321 9.44 -23.53 27.86
CA GLY A 321 10.39 -22.45 28.13
C GLY A 321 9.66 -21.17 28.49
N HIS A 322 10.29 -20.27 29.25
CA HIS A 322 9.64 -19.03 29.68
C HIS A 322 9.98 -17.86 28.76
N VAL A 323 9.06 -16.91 28.63
CA VAL A 323 9.31 -15.58 28.08
C VAL A 323 9.36 -14.59 29.24
N GLU A 324 10.42 -13.80 29.26
CA GLU A 324 10.55 -12.66 30.17
C GLU A 324 10.33 -11.37 29.41
N TYR A 325 9.45 -10.52 29.93
CA TYR A 325 9.25 -9.16 29.42
C TYR A 325 9.12 -8.18 30.58
N ARG A 326 9.45 -6.91 30.32
CA ARG A 326 9.34 -5.83 31.30
C ARG A 326 8.05 -5.07 31.04
N VAL A 327 7.29 -4.85 32.10
CA VAL A 327 6.10 -3.98 32.09
C VAL A 327 6.40 -2.76 32.93
N HIS A 328 6.24 -1.59 32.32
CA HIS A 328 6.29 -0.31 33.00
C HIS A 328 4.87 0.05 33.44
N ARG A 329 4.62 0.10 34.75
CA ARG A 329 3.37 0.66 35.28
C ARG A 329 3.52 2.17 35.35
N THR A 330 2.66 2.85 34.59
CA THR A 330 2.52 4.30 34.62
C THR A 330 1.38 4.69 35.54
N GLN A 331 1.59 5.66 36.42
CA GLN A 331 0.51 6.38 37.07
C GLN A 331 0.10 7.55 36.17
N GLU A 332 -1.19 7.90 36.14
CA GLU A 332 -1.65 9.12 35.47
C GLU A 332 -0.92 10.31 36.10
N GLY A 333 -0.11 10.99 35.29
CA GLY A 333 0.60 12.19 35.70
C GLY A 333 -0.18 13.45 35.29
N LEU A 334 0.54 14.57 35.20
CA LEU A 334 -0.01 15.88 34.88
C LEU A 334 -0.70 15.91 33.52
N ASP A 335 -1.93 16.45 33.52
CA ASP A 335 -2.62 16.91 32.32
C ASP A 335 -2.15 18.33 32.01
N SER A 336 -1.70 18.56 30.77
CA SER A 336 -1.39 19.88 30.24
C SER A 336 -2.23 20.16 29.01
N VAL A 337 -2.94 21.28 29.05
CA VAL A 337 -3.72 21.80 27.92
C VAL A 337 -2.99 23.00 27.34
N ILE A 338 -2.71 22.96 26.04
CA ILE A 338 -2.08 24.07 25.31
C ILE A 338 -3.04 24.50 24.20
N GLY A 339 -3.38 25.79 24.16
CA GLY A 339 -4.29 26.39 23.18
C GLY A 339 -5.74 26.47 23.66
N ASP A 340 -6.57 27.10 22.85
CA ASP A 340 -7.97 27.40 23.17
C ASP A 340 -8.94 26.50 22.41
N ALA A 341 -10.00 26.09 23.09
CA ALA A 341 -11.09 25.37 22.44
C ALA A 341 -11.82 26.30 21.44
N PRO A 342 -12.49 25.75 20.41
CA PRO A 342 -13.34 26.55 19.54
C PRO A 342 -14.38 27.33 20.37
N ILE A 343 -14.59 28.60 20.00
CA ILE A 343 -15.46 29.56 20.74
C ILE A 343 -16.91 29.05 20.86
N THR A 344 -17.33 28.09 20.03
CA THR A 344 -18.65 27.42 20.13
C THR A 344 -18.56 26.01 19.51
N PRO A 345 -19.28 24.99 20.01
CA PRO A 345 -19.43 23.72 19.28
C PRO A 345 -20.15 23.99 17.95
N SER A 346 -19.38 24.15 16.87
CA SER A 346 -19.95 24.52 15.58
C SER A 346 -20.81 23.38 15.04
N MET A 347 -21.91 23.73 14.38
CA MET A 347 -22.77 22.75 13.69
C MET A 347 -21.95 21.88 12.71
N ASN A 348 -20.87 22.44 12.16
CA ASN A 348 -19.92 21.75 11.29
C ASN A 348 -19.21 20.58 11.99
N VAL A 349 -18.87 20.69 13.29
CA VAL A 349 -18.31 19.57 14.06
C VAL A 349 -19.29 18.41 14.11
N ARG A 350 -20.57 18.68 14.38
CA ARG A 350 -21.62 17.64 14.42
C ARG A 350 -21.79 16.97 13.06
N VAL A 351 -21.81 17.75 11.97
CA VAL A 351 -21.92 17.22 10.61
C VAL A 351 -20.69 16.40 10.25
N GLY A 352 -19.48 16.85 10.61
CA GLY A 352 -18.23 16.12 10.42
C GLY A 352 -18.20 14.77 11.15
N ILE A 353 -18.66 14.71 12.40
CA ILE A 353 -18.81 13.44 13.13
C ILE A 353 -19.78 12.50 12.41
N ALA A 354 -20.92 13.01 11.96
CA ALA A 354 -21.91 12.22 11.23
C ALA A 354 -21.37 11.71 9.89
N ALA A 355 -20.62 12.54 9.15
CA ALA A 355 -19.95 12.17 7.90
C ALA A 355 -18.93 11.05 8.12
N ARG A 356 -18.04 11.20 9.11
CA ARG A 356 -17.06 10.16 9.47
C ARG A 356 -17.73 8.85 9.90
N ASN A 357 -18.89 8.92 10.57
CA ASN A 357 -19.66 7.73 10.90
C ASN A 357 -20.27 7.05 9.67
N ARG A 358 -20.67 7.82 8.65
CA ARG A 358 -21.12 7.25 7.35
C ARG A 358 -19.95 6.59 6.61
N GLU A 359 -18.78 7.22 6.57
CA GLU A 359 -17.56 6.65 5.99
C GLU A 359 -17.19 5.33 6.66
N LYS A 360 -17.14 5.28 8.00
CA LYS A 360 -16.89 4.02 8.74
C LYS A 360 -17.88 2.91 8.37
N LYS A 361 -19.17 3.26 8.20
CA LYS A 361 -20.18 2.30 7.76
C LYS A 361 -19.98 1.86 6.30
N ALA A 362 -19.58 2.78 5.43
CA ALA A 362 -19.26 2.49 4.03
C ALA A 362 -18.01 1.59 3.92
N ASP A 363 -16.97 1.84 4.70
CA ASP A 363 -15.77 1.00 4.78
C ASP A 363 -16.10 -0.39 5.33
N ALA A 364 -16.88 -0.46 6.41
CA ALA A 364 -17.37 -1.74 6.92
C ALA A 364 -18.14 -2.52 5.83
N ALA A 365 -18.97 -1.85 5.03
CA ALA A 365 -19.65 -2.48 3.90
C ALA A 365 -18.68 -2.88 2.77
N ARG A 366 -17.69 -2.04 2.44
CA ARG A 366 -16.66 -2.32 1.42
C ARG A 366 -15.84 -3.57 1.76
N TYR A 367 -15.51 -3.74 3.03
CA TYR A 367 -14.80 -4.90 3.55
C TYR A 367 -15.75 -6.00 4.04
N ASP A 368 -17.03 -5.93 3.69
CA ASP A 368 -18.03 -6.96 4.04
C ASP A 368 -18.01 -7.34 5.54
N GLN A 369 -17.63 -6.38 6.40
CA GLN A 369 -17.49 -6.58 7.83
C GLN A 369 -18.87 -6.80 8.44
N ARG A 370 -19.09 -7.99 8.97
CA ARG A 370 -20.37 -8.35 9.61
C ARG A 370 -20.15 -9.13 10.88
N TRP A 371 -20.82 -8.68 11.93
CA TRP A 371 -20.95 -9.38 13.19
C TRP A 371 -22.25 -10.17 13.21
N PHE A 372 -22.14 -11.46 13.48
CA PHE A 372 -23.24 -12.39 13.67
C PHE A 372 -23.37 -12.65 15.17
N GLY A 373 -24.50 -12.23 15.76
CA GLY A 373 -24.78 -12.46 17.18
C GLY A 373 -25.06 -13.93 17.50
N ASP A 374 -25.36 -14.22 18.77
CA ASP A 374 -25.84 -15.54 19.17
C ASP A 374 -27.11 -15.91 18.39
N LYS A 375 -27.24 -17.18 17.98
CA LYS A 375 -28.40 -17.72 17.24
C LYS A 375 -28.74 -17.02 15.90
N SER A 376 -27.73 -16.52 15.18
CA SER A 376 -27.87 -15.89 13.86
C SER A 376 -27.40 -16.79 12.70
N ARG A 377 -27.46 -18.12 12.88
CA ARG A 377 -27.00 -19.15 11.92
C ARG A 377 -27.56 -18.91 10.51
N ASP A 378 -28.86 -18.70 10.38
CA ASP A 378 -29.53 -18.57 9.08
C ASP A 378 -29.06 -17.31 8.34
N GLU A 379 -28.86 -16.22 9.07
CA GLU A 379 -28.34 -14.96 8.52
C GLU A 379 -26.90 -15.14 8.01
N ALA A 380 -26.06 -15.81 8.80
CA ALA A 380 -24.69 -16.13 8.43
C ALA A 380 -24.63 -17.08 7.22
N MET A 381 -25.51 -18.09 7.18
CA MET A 381 -25.61 -19.01 6.05
C MET A 381 -26.06 -18.31 4.77
N ALA A 382 -27.10 -17.49 4.84
CA ALA A 382 -27.57 -16.70 3.71
C ALA A 382 -26.47 -15.74 3.21
N PHE A 383 -25.70 -15.15 4.13
CA PHE A 383 -24.58 -14.28 3.77
C PHE A 383 -23.52 -15.00 2.95
N ILE A 384 -23.07 -16.18 3.38
CA ILE A 384 -22.06 -16.99 2.66
C ILE A 384 -22.61 -17.49 1.32
N ARG A 385 -23.85 -18.03 1.30
CA ARG A 385 -24.51 -18.49 0.06
C ARG A 385 -24.59 -17.39 -0.99
N ALA A 386 -24.90 -16.16 -0.58
CA ALA A 386 -24.95 -15.02 -1.50
C ALA A 386 -23.59 -14.67 -2.12
N ARG A 387 -22.46 -14.96 -1.45
CA ARG A 387 -21.11 -14.75 -2.00
C ARG A 387 -20.74 -15.90 -2.93
N VAL A 388 -20.91 -17.13 -2.45
CA VAL A 388 -20.64 -18.37 -3.20
C VAL A 388 -21.45 -18.42 -4.51
N GLY A 389 -22.74 -18.06 -4.47
CA GLY A 389 -23.59 -18.04 -5.66
C GLY A 389 -23.24 -16.98 -6.70
N ARG A 390 -22.39 -16.01 -6.38
CA ARG A 390 -21.91 -14.98 -7.32
C ARG A 390 -20.55 -15.30 -7.95
N ALA A 391 -19.91 -16.39 -7.53
CA ALA A 391 -18.63 -16.82 -8.06
C ALA A 391 -18.67 -16.99 -9.58
N ARG A 392 -17.58 -16.62 -10.26
CA ARG A 392 -17.46 -16.74 -11.73
C ARG A 392 -16.40 -17.73 -12.17
N ASN A 393 -15.30 -17.81 -11.43
CA ASN A 393 -14.10 -18.56 -11.81
C ASN A 393 -13.76 -19.65 -10.79
N ARG A 394 -13.67 -19.30 -9.50
CA ARG A 394 -13.24 -20.25 -8.46
C ARG A 394 -13.83 -20.00 -7.09
N ILE A 395 -13.98 -21.08 -6.33
CA ILE A 395 -14.21 -21.07 -4.89
C ILE A 395 -13.15 -21.92 -4.22
N MET A 396 -12.55 -21.40 -3.15
CA MET A 396 -11.75 -22.20 -2.23
C MET A 396 -12.28 -22.05 -0.81
N VAL A 397 -12.64 -23.15 -0.17
CA VAL A 397 -13.00 -23.18 1.25
C VAL A 397 -11.84 -23.80 2.02
N ALA A 398 -11.19 -23.00 2.86
CA ALA A 398 -10.18 -23.48 3.79
C ALA A 398 -10.75 -23.45 5.20
N ASP A 399 -11.20 -24.61 5.70
CA ASP A 399 -11.76 -24.73 7.04
C ASP A 399 -11.47 -26.14 7.60
N PRO A 400 -10.73 -26.27 8.72
CA PRO A 400 -10.30 -27.56 9.24
C PRO A 400 -11.47 -28.45 9.73
N TYR A 401 -12.66 -27.89 9.92
CA TYR A 401 -13.87 -28.60 10.38
C TYR A 401 -14.97 -28.67 9.32
N PHE A 402 -14.68 -28.35 8.06
CA PHE A 402 -15.65 -28.46 6.96
C PHE A 402 -16.02 -29.92 6.71
N GLY A 403 -17.23 -30.32 7.12
CA GLY A 403 -17.72 -31.70 7.08
C GLY A 403 -18.96 -31.88 6.22
N VAL A 404 -19.69 -32.98 6.46
CA VAL A 404 -20.79 -33.46 5.60
C VAL A 404 -21.85 -32.40 5.37
N LEU A 405 -22.34 -31.75 6.43
CA LEU A 405 -23.45 -30.79 6.34
C LEU A 405 -23.07 -29.52 5.59
N GLN A 406 -21.80 -29.12 5.63
CA GLN A 406 -21.37 -27.85 5.04
C GLN A 406 -21.42 -27.90 3.50
N VAL A 407 -21.27 -29.08 2.88
CA VAL A 407 -21.35 -29.24 1.42
C VAL A 407 -22.71 -28.76 0.89
N PRO A 408 -23.85 -29.36 1.26
CA PRO A 408 -25.16 -28.91 0.80
C PRO A 408 -25.55 -27.55 1.37
N GLN A 409 -25.08 -27.19 2.57
CA GLN A 409 -25.38 -25.90 3.19
C GLN A 409 -24.82 -24.72 2.38
N TYR A 410 -23.66 -24.85 1.74
CA TYR A 410 -22.99 -23.71 1.11
C TYR A 410 -22.75 -23.90 -0.39
N LEU A 411 -22.32 -25.08 -0.83
CA LEU A 411 -21.81 -25.29 -2.18
C LEU A 411 -22.92 -25.54 -3.22
N LEU A 412 -24.11 -25.99 -2.82
CA LEU A 412 -25.26 -26.08 -3.72
C LEU A 412 -25.84 -24.72 -4.14
N ALA A 413 -25.39 -23.62 -3.51
CA ALA A 413 -25.78 -22.27 -3.89
C ALA A 413 -25.02 -21.74 -5.12
N ILE A 414 -24.04 -22.48 -5.64
CA ILE A 414 -23.26 -22.09 -6.81
C ILE A 414 -24.15 -22.10 -8.06
N ALA A 415 -24.24 -20.95 -8.73
CA ALA A 415 -25.18 -20.77 -9.83
C ALA A 415 -24.63 -21.21 -11.21
N THR A 416 -23.33 -21.43 -11.34
CA THR A 416 -22.68 -21.77 -12.61
C THR A 416 -21.80 -23.00 -12.49
N ASP A 417 -21.89 -23.85 -13.50
CA ASP A 417 -21.14 -25.09 -13.70
C ASP A 417 -19.63 -24.89 -13.96
N LYS A 418 -19.23 -23.70 -14.43
CA LYS A 418 -17.84 -23.37 -14.77
C LYS A 418 -16.94 -23.05 -13.58
N VAL A 419 -17.50 -22.90 -12.39
CA VAL A 419 -16.72 -22.54 -11.20
C VAL A 419 -15.98 -23.76 -10.68
N LYS A 420 -14.65 -23.65 -10.60
CA LYS A 420 -13.80 -24.64 -9.94
C LYS A 420 -13.95 -24.54 -8.42
N ILE A 421 -14.16 -25.67 -7.75
CA ILE A 421 -14.36 -25.73 -6.30
C ILE A 421 -13.21 -26.51 -5.68
N ILE A 422 -12.53 -25.90 -4.70
CA ILE A 422 -11.50 -26.55 -3.89
C ILE A 422 -11.91 -26.46 -2.43
N VAL A 423 -12.02 -27.59 -1.74
CA VAL A 423 -12.20 -27.61 -0.27
C VAL A 423 -10.91 -28.14 0.34
N LEU A 424 -10.27 -27.33 1.18
CA LEU A 424 -9.16 -27.73 2.04
C LEU A 424 -9.68 -27.89 3.47
N THR A 425 -9.79 -29.14 3.90
CA THR A 425 -10.25 -29.53 5.25
C THR A 425 -9.18 -30.35 5.98
N SER A 426 -9.47 -30.77 7.20
CA SER A 426 -8.57 -31.63 7.98
C SER A 426 -9.27 -32.91 8.44
N ARG A 427 -8.49 -33.87 8.95
CA ARG A 427 -9.06 -35.06 9.61
C ARG A 427 -10.06 -34.73 10.72
N LEU A 428 -9.97 -33.55 11.34
CA LEU A 428 -10.86 -33.12 12.43
C LEU A 428 -12.32 -32.98 11.98
N ALA A 429 -12.58 -32.69 10.70
CA ALA A 429 -13.94 -32.64 10.16
C ALA A 429 -14.68 -34.00 10.22
N PHE A 430 -13.92 -35.10 10.31
CA PHE A 430 -14.47 -36.47 10.30
C PHE A 430 -14.28 -37.17 11.65
N GLU A 431 -13.09 -37.00 12.24
CA GLU A 431 -12.68 -37.66 13.49
C GLU A 431 -13.06 -36.86 14.75
N GLY A 432 -13.40 -35.57 14.61
CA GLY A 432 -13.89 -34.76 15.72
C GLY A 432 -15.27 -35.25 16.17
N GLY A 433 -15.35 -35.71 17.42
CA GLY A 433 -16.59 -35.85 18.16
C GLY A 433 -16.81 -34.62 19.04
N HIS A 434 -18.09 -34.24 19.18
CA HIS A 434 -18.67 -33.26 20.12
C HIS A 434 -18.77 -31.79 19.65
N PHE A 435 -20.00 -31.37 19.35
CA PHE A 435 -20.84 -30.72 20.37
C PHE A 435 -22.18 -31.47 20.45
N PRO A 436 -22.46 -32.31 21.47
CA PRO A 436 -23.84 -32.50 21.87
C PRO A 436 -24.24 -31.17 22.54
N GLU A 437 -25.20 -30.46 21.94
CA GLU A 437 -26.07 -29.67 22.79
C GLU A 437 -26.73 -30.65 23.76
N GLU A 438 -26.74 -30.32 25.05
CA GLU A 438 -27.43 -31.10 26.07
C GLU A 438 -28.89 -31.29 25.65
N GLY A 439 -29.24 -32.49 25.16
CA GLY A 439 -30.64 -32.84 24.91
C GLY A 439 -30.96 -33.73 23.70
N GLU A 440 -30.08 -33.90 22.70
CA GLU A 440 -30.46 -34.66 21.50
C GLU A 440 -29.76 -36.03 21.38
N ASN A 441 -30.57 -37.08 21.44
CA ASN A 441 -30.24 -38.48 21.10
C ASN A 441 -30.01 -38.64 19.59
N ALA A 442 -29.03 -37.96 19.00
CA ALA A 442 -28.61 -38.24 17.62
C ALA A 442 -27.68 -39.48 17.61
N PRO A 443 -27.94 -40.50 16.77
CA PRO A 443 -27.03 -41.65 16.67
C PRO A 443 -25.66 -41.16 16.18
N SER A 444 -24.63 -41.41 16.99
CA SER A 444 -23.24 -41.11 16.65
C SER A 444 -22.84 -41.92 15.40
N MET A 445 -22.84 -41.28 14.23
CA MET A 445 -22.37 -41.91 12.99
C MET A 445 -20.93 -42.38 13.15
N THR A 446 -20.67 -43.59 12.66
CA THR A 446 -19.31 -44.13 12.55
C THR A 446 -18.48 -43.29 11.58
N LEU A 447 -17.15 -43.34 11.71
CA LEU A 447 -16.25 -42.62 10.81
C LEU A 447 -16.48 -43.01 9.34
N ASP A 448 -16.67 -44.30 9.07
CA ASP A 448 -16.92 -44.82 7.72
C ASP A 448 -18.25 -44.30 7.15
N GLU A 449 -19.30 -44.20 7.96
CA GLU A 449 -20.57 -43.58 7.53
C GLU A 449 -20.40 -42.10 7.21
N LYS A 450 -19.67 -41.34 8.04
CA LYS A 450 -19.37 -39.92 7.77
C LYS A 450 -18.60 -39.74 6.47
N LEU A 451 -17.57 -40.55 6.24
CA LEU A 451 -16.79 -40.50 4.99
C LEU A 451 -17.63 -40.90 3.78
N LYS A 452 -18.50 -41.91 3.92
CA LYS A 452 -19.40 -42.32 2.84
C LYS A 452 -20.39 -41.21 2.49
N ARG A 453 -21.06 -40.61 3.49
CA ARG A 453 -21.99 -39.49 3.27
C ARG A 453 -21.30 -38.26 2.69
N PHE A 454 -20.13 -37.90 3.21
CA PHE A 454 -19.35 -36.79 2.66
C PHE A 454 -19.05 -37.00 1.17
N GLY A 455 -18.62 -38.21 0.79
CA GLY A 455 -18.39 -38.57 -0.62
C GLY A 455 -19.65 -38.43 -1.47
N GLN A 456 -20.81 -38.86 -0.96
CA GLN A 456 -22.09 -38.72 -1.67
C GLN A 456 -22.46 -37.26 -1.94
N GLU A 457 -22.29 -36.38 -0.95
CA GLU A 457 -22.55 -34.94 -1.11
C GLU A 457 -21.58 -34.29 -2.12
N VAL A 458 -20.31 -34.70 -2.11
CA VAL A 458 -19.31 -34.26 -3.11
C VAL A 458 -19.70 -34.70 -4.51
N ASP A 459 -20.08 -35.96 -4.67
CA ASP A 459 -20.51 -36.51 -5.96
C ASP A 459 -21.81 -35.86 -6.44
N GLN A 460 -22.71 -35.48 -5.52
CA GLN A 460 -23.92 -34.73 -5.85
C GLN A 460 -23.58 -33.36 -6.43
N VAL A 461 -22.65 -32.61 -5.85
CA VAL A 461 -22.22 -31.30 -6.39
C VAL A 461 -21.55 -31.48 -7.76
N ARG A 462 -20.72 -32.52 -7.93
CA ARG A 462 -20.08 -32.84 -9.22
C ARG A 462 -21.09 -33.14 -10.32
N THR A 463 -22.10 -33.93 -10.02
CA THR A 463 -23.13 -34.37 -10.98
C THR A 463 -24.19 -33.31 -11.23
N SER A 464 -24.40 -32.40 -10.28
CA SER A 464 -25.41 -31.32 -10.36
C SER A 464 -24.92 -30.07 -11.10
N GLY A 465 -23.65 -30.02 -11.50
CA GLY A 465 -23.15 -28.97 -12.39
C GLY A 465 -21.67 -28.63 -12.25
N ASN A 466 -20.99 -28.98 -11.15
CA ASN A 466 -19.61 -28.54 -10.93
C ASN A 466 -18.61 -29.72 -10.95
N PRO A 467 -18.26 -30.27 -12.13
CA PRO A 467 -17.41 -31.45 -12.23
C PRO A 467 -16.00 -31.23 -11.67
N GLU A 468 -15.49 -29.99 -11.72
CA GLU A 468 -14.21 -29.58 -11.13
C GLU A 468 -14.32 -29.28 -9.62
N PHE A 469 -14.85 -30.24 -8.86
CA PHE A 469 -14.89 -30.17 -7.40
C PHE A 469 -13.84 -31.11 -6.79
N GLU A 470 -12.82 -30.50 -6.18
CA GLU A 470 -11.74 -31.18 -5.48
C GLU A 470 -11.85 -30.99 -3.95
N VAL A 471 -11.67 -32.08 -3.20
CA VAL A 471 -11.55 -32.04 -1.74
C VAL A 471 -10.19 -32.59 -1.33
N LEU A 472 -9.46 -31.77 -0.58
CA LEU A 472 -8.13 -32.02 -0.07
C LEU A 472 -8.18 -32.04 1.46
N VAL A 473 -7.55 -33.07 2.04
CA VAL A 473 -7.55 -33.33 3.49
C VAL A 473 -6.12 -33.22 4.01
N LEU A 474 -5.91 -32.39 5.02
CA LEU A 474 -4.67 -32.37 5.81
C LEU A 474 -4.67 -33.55 6.80
N PRO A 475 -3.79 -34.56 6.61
CA PRO A 475 -3.88 -35.82 7.35
C PRO A 475 -3.22 -35.78 8.73
N ARG A 476 -2.40 -34.76 9.02
CA ARG A 476 -1.66 -34.63 10.29
C ARG A 476 -2.61 -34.47 11.48
N LYS A 477 -2.25 -35.06 12.62
CA LYS A 477 -3.03 -34.97 13.88
C LYS A 477 -3.25 -33.53 14.34
N SER A 478 -2.23 -32.69 14.19
CA SER A 478 -2.30 -31.25 14.35
C SER A 478 -2.19 -30.63 12.94
N PRO A 479 -3.32 -30.19 12.34
CA PRO A 479 -3.30 -29.58 11.02
C PRO A 479 -2.62 -28.20 11.10
N VAL A 480 -1.90 -27.85 10.04
CA VAL A 480 -1.27 -26.53 9.90
C VAL A 480 -2.32 -25.42 9.72
N LEU A 481 -3.48 -25.76 9.15
CA LEU A 481 -4.62 -24.89 9.00
C LEU A 481 -5.43 -24.84 10.31
N HIS A 482 -5.34 -23.71 11.01
CA HIS A 482 -6.20 -23.40 12.15
C HIS A 482 -7.31 -22.40 11.77
N ASP A 483 -6.93 -21.34 11.06
CA ASP A 483 -7.83 -20.25 10.68
C ASP A 483 -8.69 -20.64 9.48
N ARG A 484 -9.75 -19.87 9.25
CA ARG A 484 -10.74 -20.18 8.21
C ARG A 484 -10.81 -19.07 7.18
N PHE A 485 -10.80 -19.49 5.92
CA PHE A 485 -10.86 -18.59 4.79
C PHE A 485 -11.86 -19.09 3.75
N LEU A 486 -12.59 -18.15 3.18
CA LEU A 486 -13.40 -18.36 2.00
C LEU A 486 -12.80 -17.53 0.88
N VAL A 487 -12.38 -18.16 -0.20
CA VAL A 487 -11.95 -17.51 -1.43
C VAL A 487 -13.09 -17.61 -2.44
N VAL A 488 -13.49 -16.47 -3.00
CA VAL A 488 -14.40 -16.40 -4.15
C VAL A 488 -13.73 -15.53 -5.19
N ASP A 489 -13.34 -16.12 -6.31
CA ASP A 489 -12.54 -15.49 -7.36
C ASP A 489 -11.23 -14.88 -6.80
N GLU A 490 -11.07 -13.56 -6.84
CA GLU A 490 -9.90 -12.82 -6.31
C GLU A 490 -10.16 -12.22 -4.92
N GLN A 491 -11.29 -12.56 -4.28
CA GLN A 491 -11.68 -12.01 -2.99
C GLN A 491 -11.56 -13.08 -1.91
N VAL A 492 -11.00 -12.70 -0.76
CA VAL A 492 -10.83 -13.59 0.38
C VAL A 492 -11.52 -13.01 1.61
N TRP A 493 -12.30 -13.83 2.29
CA TRP A 493 -12.90 -13.52 3.58
C TRP A 493 -12.23 -14.35 4.66
N PHE A 494 -11.87 -13.70 5.77
CA PHE A 494 -11.51 -14.35 7.02
C PHE A 494 -12.78 -14.62 7.84
N LEU A 495 -12.90 -15.83 8.38
CA LEU A 495 -14.01 -16.22 9.23
C LEU A 495 -13.52 -16.50 10.65
N GLY A 496 -14.10 -15.83 11.64
CA GLY A 496 -13.74 -16.02 13.06
C GLY A 496 -14.05 -17.42 13.59
N ASN A 497 -15.12 -18.05 13.08
CA ASN A 497 -15.51 -19.42 13.40
C ASN A 497 -15.54 -20.29 12.13
N SER A 498 -15.49 -21.61 12.33
CA SER A 498 -15.75 -22.55 11.24
C SER A 498 -17.15 -22.34 10.68
N LEU A 499 -17.32 -22.61 9.38
CA LEU A 499 -18.61 -22.62 8.71
C LEU A 499 -19.61 -23.58 9.36
N ASN A 500 -19.13 -24.57 10.13
CA ASN A 500 -20.00 -25.44 10.90
C ASN A 500 -20.72 -24.73 12.05
N ALA A 501 -20.13 -23.69 12.64
CA ALA A 501 -20.59 -22.99 13.85
C ALA A 501 -20.79 -21.48 13.65
N LEU A 502 -20.69 -21.01 12.41
CA LEU A 502 -20.85 -19.60 12.06
C LEU A 502 -22.30 -19.16 12.32
N GLY A 503 -22.46 -18.16 13.19
CA GLY A 503 -23.77 -17.68 13.65
C GLY A 503 -24.42 -18.53 14.75
N GLU A 504 -23.85 -19.66 15.15
CA GLU A 504 -24.29 -20.40 16.37
C GLU A 504 -23.77 -19.70 17.62
N ARG A 505 -22.57 -19.14 17.53
CA ARG A 505 -21.97 -18.27 18.53
C ARG A 505 -21.58 -16.95 17.86
N ALA A 506 -21.45 -15.93 18.70
CA ALA A 506 -20.87 -14.63 18.35
C ALA A 506 -19.65 -14.81 17.43
N SER A 507 -19.75 -14.34 16.19
CA SER A 507 -18.73 -14.54 15.17
C SER A 507 -18.67 -13.35 14.21
N MET A 508 -17.51 -13.19 13.58
CA MET A 508 -17.27 -12.10 12.64
C MET A 508 -16.73 -12.65 11.33
N ILE A 509 -17.14 -12.01 10.24
CA ILE A 509 -16.55 -12.17 8.91
C ILE A 509 -16.02 -10.82 8.43
N VAL A 510 -14.88 -10.83 7.73
CA VAL A 510 -14.31 -9.65 7.11
C VAL A 510 -13.59 -10.04 5.81
N LYS A 511 -13.80 -9.25 4.76
CA LYS A 511 -13.06 -9.35 3.50
C LYS A 511 -11.69 -8.71 3.66
N LEU A 512 -10.65 -9.41 3.22
CA LEU A 512 -9.28 -8.95 3.31
C LEU A 512 -8.98 -7.89 2.24
N PRO A 513 -8.36 -6.75 2.59
CA PRO A 513 -7.99 -5.72 1.63
C PRO A 513 -6.85 -6.14 0.70
N ASP A 514 -5.93 -6.96 1.20
CA ASP A 514 -4.78 -7.53 0.48
C ASP A 514 -4.73 -9.05 0.74
N PRO A 515 -5.36 -9.86 -0.13
CA PRO A 515 -5.49 -11.30 0.11
C PRO A 515 -4.30 -12.14 -0.36
N ASP A 516 -3.35 -11.57 -1.10
CA ASP A 516 -2.38 -12.34 -1.89
C ASP A 516 -1.45 -13.21 -1.03
N GLU A 517 -1.04 -12.70 0.13
CA GLU A 517 -0.24 -13.48 1.10
C GLU A 517 -1.00 -14.72 1.58
N VAL A 518 -2.29 -14.55 1.91
CA VAL A 518 -3.14 -15.65 2.38
C VAL A 518 -3.33 -16.68 1.27
N VAL A 519 -3.61 -16.24 0.04
CA VAL A 519 -3.77 -17.15 -1.10
C VAL A 519 -2.49 -17.98 -1.33
N ARG A 520 -1.31 -17.35 -1.31
CA ARG A 520 -0.02 -18.05 -1.45
C ARG A 520 0.21 -19.08 -0.35
N GLU A 521 -0.11 -18.77 0.90
CA GLU A 521 0.04 -19.73 2.00
C GLU A 521 -0.97 -20.88 1.90
N LEU A 522 -2.22 -20.61 1.52
CA LEU A 522 -3.22 -21.66 1.25
C LEU A 522 -2.74 -22.59 0.13
N GLU A 523 -2.20 -22.05 -0.97
CA GLU A 523 -1.64 -22.85 -2.06
C GLU A 523 -0.45 -23.73 -1.62
N LYS A 524 0.40 -23.25 -0.72
CA LYS A 524 1.46 -24.07 -0.10
C LYS A 524 0.87 -25.21 0.74
N MET A 525 -0.23 -24.97 1.46
CA MET A 525 -0.92 -26.00 2.23
C MET A 525 -1.60 -27.04 1.33
N LEU A 526 -2.18 -26.65 0.19
CA LEU A 526 -2.75 -27.58 -0.79
C LEU A 526 -1.72 -28.62 -1.24
N LYS A 527 -0.47 -28.20 -1.48
CA LYS A 527 0.63 -29.10 -1.87
C LYS A 527 1.00 -30.14 -0.81
N GLN A 528 0.61 -29.92 0.45
CA GLN A 528 0.87 -30.85 1.57
C GLN A 528 -0.34 -31.75 1.89
N ALA A 529 -1.51 -31.46 1.31
CA ALA A 529 -2.74 -32.20 1.53
C ALA A 529 -2.81 -33.44 0.62
N ILE A 530 -3.65 -34.39 0.99
CA ILE A 530 -3.97 -35.57 0.17
C ILE A 530 -5.42 -35.49 -0.32
N SER A 531 -5.73 -36.10 -1.46
CA SER A 531 -7.12 -36.16 -1.93
C SER A 531 -8.03 -36.88 -0.94
N PHE A 532 -9.29 -36.46 -0.88
CA PHE A 532 -10.30 -37.10 -0.04
C PHE A 532 -10.43 -38.61 -0.30
N ASP A 533 -10.35 -39.04 -1.57
CA ASP A 533 -10.39 -40.45 -1.92
C ASP A 533 -9.21 -41.25 -1.35
N THR A 534 -8.00 -40.68 -1.43
CA THR A 534 -6.80 -41.29 -0.82
C THR A 534 -6.96 -41.37 0.71
N TYR A 535 -7.45 -40.30 1.33
CA TYR A 535 -7.69 -40.26 2.77
C TYR A 535 -8.71 -41.33 3.21
N ARG A 536 -9.82 -41.46 2.48
CA ARG A 536 -10.85 -42.48 2.71
C ARG A 536 -10.27 -43.90 2.64
N GLN A 537 -9.50 -44.20 1.60
CA GLN A 537 -8.86 -45.52 1.43
C GLN A 537 -7.89 -45.85 2.58
N GLN A 538 -7.08 -44.88 3.01
CA GLN A 538 -6.15 -45.05 4.14
C GLN A 538 -6.89 -45.39 5.43
N ARG A 539 -8.03 -44.74 5.71
CA ARG A 539 -8.82 -45.01 6.91
C ARG A 539 -9.55 -46.34 6.88
N SER A 540 -10.11 -46.73 5.74
CA SER A 540 -10.74 -48.05 5.59
C SER A 540 -9.74 -49.21 5.71
N CYS A 541 -8.46 -49.03 5.32
CA CYS A 541 -7.41 -50.04 5.55
C CYS A 541 -6.98 -50.14 7.01
N VAL A 542 -6.89 -49.00 7.72
CA VAL A 542 -6.54 -48.98 9.15
C VAL A 542 -7.64 -49.61 10.01
N ALA A 543 -8.92 -49.37 9.69
CA ALA A 543 -10.04 -50.01 10.39
C ALA A 543 -10.02 -51.54 10.26
N LYS A 544 -9.76 -52.07 9.05
CA LYS A 544 -9.66 -53.53 8.81
C LYS A 544 -8.48 -54.22 9.48
N ASN A 545 -7.41 -53.49 9.81
CA ASN A 545 -6.24 -54.01 10.52
C ASN A 545 -6.36 -53.92 12.04
N ALA A 546 -7.33 -53.17 12.57
CA ALA A 546 -7.60 -53.07 14.01
C ALA A 546 -8.63 -54.11 14.51
N GLU A 547 -9.36 -54.76 13.59
CA GLU A 547 -10.33 -55.83 13.87
C GLU A 547 -9.73 -57.25 13.75
N LYS A 548 -8.43 -57.36 13.45
CA LYS A 548 -7.64 -58.60 13.54
C LYS A 548 -6.72 -58.52 14.75
#